data_AF-A0A5C6P3V9-F1
#
_entry.id   AF-A0A5C6P3V9-F1
#
_cell.length_a   1.000
_cell.length_b   1.000
_cell.length_c   1.000
_cell.angle_alpha   90.00
_cell.angle_beta   90.00
_cell.angle_gamma   90.00
#
_symmetry.space_group_name_H-M   'P 1'
#
loop_
_entity.id
_entity.type
_entity.pdbx_description
1 polymer ?
#
loop_
_entity_poly.entity_id
_entity_poly.type
_entity_poly.pdbx_seq_one_letter_code
_entity_poly.pdbx_strand_id
1 'polypeptide(L)'
;MGLPALEFSDCYLDSPQFRDRLKSHEVELEKTNKFIKELIKDGKALIQALKCLNPLSQIITKSGYGYQFQSGTTVSHLLYMDDIKRYAKNEHDIDSLIHLTRIYSKDIGMSFGLDKCGRMISRRGKVIATDGVELPEGNITDVQDSYKYLGIPQANGNQEEAARRSATAKYLQRLRQVLKSQLNGKHKIQAINTYALPIIRYPAGIIPWPLEEIQATDIKTRKLLTMHGGFHPKSSVLRLYTKRKEGGRGLVSVGTTVQEETTSLQEYIKTMAPTDPLLSECLRQQKPTKEEEPEGAIMEGQAHAWNVPPTN
;
A
#
# COMPACT_ATOMS: atom_id res chain seq x y z
N MET A 1 -16.05 9.39 -22.19
CA MET A 1 -17.31 10.16 -22.11
C MET A 1 -18.44 9.16 -22.08
N GLY A 2 -19.44 9.30 -21.22
CA GLY A 2 -20.55 8.34 -21.12
C GLY A 2 -21.47 8.40 -22.34
N LEU A 3 -22.21 7.32 -22.59
CA LEU A 3 -23.23 7.29 -23.64
C LEU A 3 -24.40 8.24 -23.28
N PRO A 4 -24.98 8.97 -24.24
CA PRO A 4 -26.15 9.79 -24.01
C PRO A 4 -27.35 8.93 -23.59
N ALA A 5 -28.25 9.48 -22.77
CA ALA A 5 -29.44 8.79 -22.31
C ALA A 5 -30.35 8.38 -23.48
N LEU A 6 -30.98 7.21 -23.34
CA LEU A 6 -32.06 6.75 -24.21
C LEU A 6 -33.38 7.17 -23.57
N GLU A 7 -34.09 8.09 -24.21
CA GLU A 7 -35.39 8.57 -23.74
C GLU A 7 -36.52 7.76 -24.37
N PHE A 8 -37.57 7.48 -23.60
CA PHE A 8 -38.71 6.69 -24.08
C PHE A 8 -39.49 7.42 -25.19
N SER A 9 -39.49 8.75 -25.18
CA SER A 9 -40.06 9.59 -26.24
C SER A 9 -39.36 9.43 -27.59
N ASP A 10 -38.05 9.19 -27.59
CA ASP A 10 -37.24 9.07 -28.81
C ASP A 10 -37.50 7.74 -29.54
N CYS A 11 -37.99 6.73 -28.80
CA CYS A 11 -38.38 5.44 -29.35
C CYS A 11 -39.60 5.55 -30.29
N TYR A 12 -40.58 6.40 -29.94
CA TYR A 12 -41.78 6.60 -30.77
C TYR A 12 -41.49 7.27 -32.11
N LEU A 13 -40.43 8.09 -32.17
CA LEU A 13 -40.03 8.81 -33.38
C LEU A 13 -39.15 7.97 -34.31
N ASP A 14 -38.56 6.88 -33.80
CA ASP A 14 -37.68 5.93 -34.52
C ASP A 14 -36.68 6.61 -35.49
N SER A 15 -36.05 7.69 -35.01
CA SER A 15 -35.13 8.48 -35.83
C SER A 15 -33.82 7.72 -36.11
N PRO A 16 -33.14 8.00 -37.24
CA PRO A 16 -31.81 7.42 -37.50
C PRO A 16 -30.83 7.64 -36.34
N GLN A 17 -30.86 8.82 -35.72
CA GLN A 17 -30.01 9.17 -34.58
C GLN A 17 -30.37 8.36 -33.32
N PHE A 18 -31.63 8.02 -33.11
CA PHE A 18 -32.04 7.11 -32.03
C PHE A 18 -31.53 5.69 -32.29
N ARG A 19 -31.67 5.16 -33.51
CA ARG A 19 -31.15 3.83 -33.88
C ARG A 19 -29.64 3.73 -33.70
N ASP A 20 -28.88 4.76 -34.06
CA ASP A 20 -27.42 4.78 -33.86
C ASP A 20 -27.03 4.84 -32.38
N ARG A 21 -27.76 5.61 -31.56
CA ARG A 21 -27.60 5.61 -30.10
C ARG A 21 -27.91 4.25 -29.49
N LEU A 22 -29.01 3.62 -29.92
CA LEU A 22 -29.41 2.29 -29.46
C LEU A 22 -28.33 1.25 -29.78
N LYS A 23 -27.85 1.20 -31.03
CA LYS A 23 -26.72 0.35 -31.44
C LYS A 23 -25.46 0.59 -30.61
N SER A 24 -25.15 1.84 -30.30
CA SER A 24 -23.99 2.19 -29.47
C SER A 24 -24.11 1.64 -28.04
N HIS A 25 -25.32 1.68 -27.47
CA HIS A 25 -25.63 1.07 -26.17
C HIS A 25 -25.56 -0.46 -26.23
N GLU A 26 -26.10 -1.11 -27.26
CA GLU A 26 -26.01 -2.56 -27.46
C GLU A 26 -24.55 -3.03 -27.55
N VAL A 27 -23.72 -2.32 -28.32
CA VAL A 27 -22.29 -2.62 -28.44
C VAL A 27 -21.56 -2.45 -27.10
N GLU A 28 -21.86 -1.41 -26.34
CA GLU A 28 -21.23 -1.19 -25.04
C GLU A 28 -21.68 -2.23 -24.01
N LEU A 29 -22.94 -2.67 -24.07
CA LEU A 29 -23.46 -3.75 -23.25
C LEU A 29 -22.75 -5.07 -23.56
N GLU A 30 -22.55 -5.40 -24.84
CA GLU A 30 -21.84 -6.63 -25.23
C GLU A 30 -20.36 -6.58 -24.83
N LYS A 31 -19.69 -5.43 -25.00
CA LYS A 31 -18.32 -5.23 -24.49
C LYS A 31 -18.24 -5.43 -22.98
N THR A 32 -19.19 -4.85 -22.23
CA THR A 32 -19.24 -4.96 -20.78
C THR A 32 -19.49 -6.40 -20.35
N ASN A 33 -20.41 -7.11 -21.02
CA ASN A 33 -20.68 -8.52 -20.78
C ASN A 33 -19.43 -9.38 -21.00
N LYS A 34 -18.73 -9.17 -22.13
CA LYS A 34 -17.47 -9.86 -22.41
C LYS A 34 -16.42 -9.57 -21.35
N PHE A 35 -16.23 -8.30 -20.98
CA PHE A 35 -15.28 -7.90 -19.93
C PHE A 35 -15.60 -8.56 -18.58
N ILE A 36 -16.88 -8.60 -18.18
CA ILE A 36 -17.29 -9.26 -16.93
C ILE A 36 -16.98 -10.76 -16.98
N LYS A 37 -17.26 -11.43 -18.10
CA LYS A 37 -16.97 -12.86 -18.27
C LYS A 37 -15.47 -13.15 -18.20
N GLU A 38 -14.63 -12.32 -18.83
CA GLU A 38 -13.17 -12.41 -18.75
C GLU A 38 -12.70 -12.22 -17.31
N LEU A 39 -13.21 -11.20 -16.61
CA LEU A 39 -12.87 -10.94 -15.20
C LEU A 39 -13.26 -12.11 -14.27
N ILE A 40 -14.42 -12.73 -14.50
CA ILE A 40 -14.84 -13.94 -13.75
C ILE A 40 -13.89 -15.11 -14.04
N LYS A 41 -13.50 -15.29 -15.31
CA LYS A 41 -12.57 -16.34 -15.71
C LYS A 41 -11.21 -16.16 -15.02
N ASP A 42 -10.67 -14.94 -15.07
CA ASP A 42 -9.38 -14.61 -14.45
C ASP A 42 -9.43 -14.76 -12.93
N GLY A 43 -10.53 -14.32 -12.30
CA GLY A 43 -10.75 -14.52 -10.86
C GLY A 43 -10.77 -16.01 -10.47
N LYS A 44 -11.42 -16.86 -11.26
CA LYS A 44 -11.41 -18.32 -11.04
C LYS A 44 -10.01 -18.92 -11.20
N ALA A 45 -9.26 -18.48 -12.21
CA ALA A 45 -7.88 -18.94 -12.42
C ALA A 45 -6.97 -18.55 -11.24
N LEU A 46 -7.11 -17.33 -10.72
CA LEU A 46 -6.37 -16.87 -9.55
C LEU A 46 -6.69 -17.70 -8.30
N ILE A 47 -7.98 -17.96 -8.02
CA ILE A 47 -8.39 -18.81 -6.88
C ILE A 47 -7.79 -20.21 -7.01
N GLN A 48 -7.76 -20.77 -8.23
CA GLN A 48 -7.16 -22.07 -8.46
C GLN A 48 -5.66 -22.06 -8.21
N ALA A 49 -4.93 -21.06 -8.70
CA ALA A 49 -3.50 -20.90 -8.45
C ALA A 49 -3.19 -20.79 -6.95
N LEU A 50 -3.96 -20.00 -6.20
CA LEU A 50 -3.81 -19.87 -4.75
C LEU A 50 -4.00 -21.21 -4.02
N LYS A 51 -4.99 -22.01 -4.42
CA LYS A 51 -5.19 -23.36 -3.88
C LYS A 51 -4.00 -24.28 -4.16
N CYS A 52 -3.38 -24.14 -5.34
CA CYS A 52 -2.19 -24.89 -5.70
C CYS A 52 -0.92 -24.41 -4.97
N LEU A 53 -0.85 -23.15 -4.51
CA LEU A 53 0.30 -22.63 -3.76
C LEU A 53 0.21 -22.90 -2.24
N ASN A 54 -0.99 -23.10 -1.69
CA ASN A 54 -1.14 -23.34 -0.25
C ASN A 54 -0.34 -24.56 0.29
N PRO A 55 -0.29 -25.72 -0.40
CA PRO A 55 0.52 -26.85 0.06
C PRO A 55 2.02 -26.55 0.09
N LEU A 56 2.53 -25.67 -0.79
CA LEU A 56 3.93 -25.25 -0.76
C LEU A 56 4.30 -24.63 0.59
N SER A 57 3.42 -23.80 1.15
CA SER A 57 3.61 -23.19 2.48
C SER A 57 3.77 -24.27 3.57
N GLN A 58 2.97 -25.34 3.48
CA GLN A 58 3.07 -26.47 4.41
C GLN A 58 4.36 -27.27 4.22
N ILE A 59 4.80 -27.51 2.98
CA ILE A 59 6.04 -28.24 2.67
C ILE A 59 7.25 -27.45 3.19
N ILE A 60 7.30 -26.14 2.92
CA ILE A 60 8.35 -25.25 3.44
C ILE A 60 8.36 -25.28 4.97
N THR A 61 7.21 -25.18 5.62
CA THR A 61 7.11 -25.20 7.08
C THR A 61 7.58 -26.55 7.65
N LYS A 62 7.18 -27.67 7.04
CA LYS A 62 7.57 -29.02 7.48
C LYS A 62 9.04 -29.35 7.23
N SER A 63 9.71 -28.64 6.33
CA SER A 63 11.14 -28.84 6.04
C SER A 63 12.04 -28.54 7.25
N GLY A 64 11.56 -27.74 8.20
CA GLY A 64 12.34 -27.29 9.37
C GLY A 64 13.34 -26.17 9.05
N TYR A 65 13.51 -25.79 7.78
CA TYR A 65 14.33 -24.66 7.40
C TYR A 65 13.63 -23.34 7.70
N GLY A 66 14.40 -22.37 8.22
CA GLY A 66 13.88 -21.06 8.56
C GLY A 66 14.89 -20.22 9.33
N TYR A 67 14.50 -18.99 9.64
CA TYR A 67 15.17 -18.16 10.61
C TYR A 67 14.46 -18.27 11.96
N GLN A 68 15.18 -18.73 13.00
CA GLN A 68 14.64 -18.88 14.34
C GLN A 68 15.03 -17.69 15.23
N PHE A 69 14.03 -17.08 15.87
CA PHE A 69 14.19 -16.05 16.88
C PHE A 69 14.56 -16.64 18.24
N GLN A 70 15.08 -15.80 19.15
CA GLN A 70 15.44 -16.23 20.51
C GLN A 70 14.25 -16.77 21.31
N SER A 71 13.03 -16.33 20.98
CA SER A 71 11.76 -16.82 21.54
C SER A 71 11.40 -18.25 21.11
N GLY A 72 12.14 -18.82 20.14
CA GLY A 72 11.83 -20.12 19.53
C GLY A 72 10.94 -20.03 18.29
N THR A 73 10.27 -18.89 18.05
CA THR A 73 9.48 -18.65 16.83
C THR A 73 10.37 -18.76 15.59
N THR A 74 9.90 -19.48 14.57
CA THR A 74 10.64 -19.64 13.30
C THR A 74 9.86 -18.99 12.16
N VAL A 75 10.56 -18.21 11.34
CA VAL A 75 10.04 -17.66 10.08
C VAL A 75 10.77 -18.30 8.93
N SER A 76 10.03 -19.06 8.12
CA SER A 76 10.56 -19.72 6.92
C SER A 76 10.21 -18.96 5.65
N HIS A 77 9.02 -18.37 5.57
CA HIS A 77 8.58 -17.65 4.37
C HIS A 77 7.43 -16.67 4.65
N LEU A 78 7.23 -15.74 3.73
CA LEU A 78 6.03 -14.94 3.52
C LEU A 78 5.50 -15.29 2.13
N LEU A 79 4.18 -15.51 2.04
CA LEU A 79 3.50 -15.81 0.78
C LEU A 79 2.39 -14.78 0.59
N TYR A 80 2.45 -14.05 -0.52
CA TYR A 80 1.39 -13.14 -0.95
C TYR A 80 1.10 -13.38 -2.42
N MET A 81 -0.06 -13.97 -2.71
CA MET A 81 -0.41 -14.41 -4.07
C MET A 81 0.67 -15.35 -4.64
N ASP A 82 1.32 -14.96 -5.73
CA ASP A 82 2.44 -15.64 -6.37
C ASP A 82 3.81 -15.24 -5.80
N ASP A 83 3.90 -14.10 -5.12
CA ASP A 83 5.14 -13.61 -4.51
C ASP A 83 5.45 -14.39 -3.22
N ILE A 84 6.58 -15.09 -3.24
CA ILE A 84 7.09 -15.84 -2.08
C ILE A 84 8.46 -15.31 -1.68
N LYS A 85 8.58 -14.90 -0.42
CA LYS A 85 9.84 -14.45 0.19
C LYS A 85 10.26 -15.46 1.26
N ARG A 86 11.41 -16.11 1.07
CA ARG A 86 11.93 -17.13 2.01
C ARG A 86 12.99 -16.53 2.92
N TYR A 87 13.09 -17.09 4.11
CA TYR A 87 14.04 -16.72 5.14
C TYR A 87 14.72 -17.98 5.65
N ALA A 88 16.04 -17.93 5.80
CA ALA A 88 16.82 -19.03 6.34
C ALA A 88 17.97 -18.51 7.21
N LYS A 89 18.50 -19.36 8.07
CA LYS A 89 19.61 -19.03 8.96
C LYS A 89 20.95 -18.91 8.23
N ASN A 90 21.15 -19.68 7.17
CA ASN A 90 22.40 -19.78 6.44
C ASN A 90 22.16 -20.03 4.94
N GLU A 91 23.23 -19.99 4.15
CA GLU A 91 23.20 -20.13 2.69
C GLU A 91 22.71 -21.51 2.22
N HIS A 92 23.16 -22.58 2.89
CA HIS A 92 22.72 -23.93 2.58
C HIS A 92 21.19 -24.11 2.73
N ASP A 93 20.64 -23.57 3.82
CA ASP A 93 19.20 -23.69 4.11
C ASP A 93 18.35 -22.87 3.14
N ILE A 94 18.81 -21.68 2.71
CA ILE A 94 18.06 -20.90 1.71
C ILE A 94 18.09 -21.57 0.34
N ASP A 95 19.21 -22.18 -0.04
CA ASP A 95 19.34 -22.90 -1.31
C ASP A 95 18.46 -24.16 -1.31
N SER A 96 18.40 -24.85 -0.17
CA SER A 96 17.47 -25.98 0.04
C SER A 96 16.00 -25.55 -0.12
N LEU A 97 15.61 -24.38 0.43
CA LEU A 97 14.26 -23.83 0.27
C LEU A 97 13.94 -23.41 -1.17
N ILE A 98 14.94 -22.89 -1.90
CA ILE A 98 14.82 -22.56 -3.33
C ILE A 98 14.57 -23.83 -4.13
N HIS A 99 15.38 -24.88 -3.94
CA HIS A 99 15.23 -26.15 -4.63
C HIS A 99 13.90 -26.84 -4.33
N LEU A 100 13.47 -26.83 -3.07
CA LEU A 100 12.18 -27.39 -2.65
C LEU A 100 11.03 -26.71 -3.39
N THR A 101 11.06 -25.38 -3.49
CA THR A 101 10.02 -24.68 -4.23
C THR A 101 10.12 -24.95 -5.73
N ARG A 102 11.32 -25.00 -6.31
CA ARG A 102 11.49 -25.33 -7.74
C ARG A 102 10.85 -26.67 -8.08
N ILE A 103 11.13 -27.70 -7.28
CA ILE A 103 10.55 -29.05 -7.46
C ILE A 103 9.03 -28.96 -7.38
N TYR A 104 8.49 -28.32 -6.35
CA TYR A 104 7.05 -28.17 -6.19
C TYR A 104 6.40 -27.41 -7.36
N SER A 105 6.98 -26.29 -7.80
CA SER A 105 6.51 -25.52 -8.96
C SER A 105 6.45 -26.39 -10.22
N LYS A 106 7.48 -27.22 -10.45
CA LYS A 106 7.51 -28.17 -11.56
C LYS A 106 6.41 -29.23 -11.44
N ASP A 107 6.19 -29.77 -10.24
CA ASP A 107 5.18 -30.82 -10.00
C ASP A 107 3.76 -30.33 -10.26
N ILE A 108 3.47 -29.06 -9.95
CA ILE A 108 2.16 -28.45 -10.22
C ILE A 108 2.05 -27.84 -11.63
N GLY A 109 3.10 -27.95 -12.45
CA GLY A 109 3.13 -27.41 -13.81
C GLY A 109 3.20 -25.88 -13.90
N MET A 110 3.67 -25.20 -12.85
CA MET A 110 3.86 -23.75 -12.83
C MET A 110 5.32 -23.38 -13.15
N SER A 111 5.51 -22.30 -13.91
CA SER A 111 6.83 -21.71 -14.13
C SER A 111 7.32 -21.04 -12.85
N PHE A 112 8.58 -21.27 -12.48
CA PHE A 112 9.18 -20.68 -11.28
C PHE A 112 9.42 -19.16 -11.39
N GLY A 113 9.67 -18.64 -12.59
CA GLY A 113 9.91 -17.20 -12.81
C GLY A 113 11.30 -16.74 -12.34
N LEU A 114 12.35 -17.42 -12.80
CA LEU A 114 13.74 -17.15 -12.37
C LEU A 114 14.19 -15.71 -12.62
N ASP A 115 13.69 -15.09 -13.70
CA ASP A 115 13.98 -13.71 -14.08
C ASP A 115 13.56 -12.67 -13.04
N LYS A 116 12.60 -13.03 -12.18
CA LYS A 116 12.09 -12.18 -11.08
C LYS A 116 12.63 -12.57 -9.72
N CYS A 117 13.35 -13.69 -9.64
CA CYS A 117 13.92 -14.18 -8.39
C CYS A 117 15.23 -13.47 -8.09
N GLY A 118 15.45 -13.14 -6.82
CA GLY A 118 16.72 -12.61 -6.33
C GLY A 118 17.06 -13.26 -5.00
N ARG A 119 18.35 -13.50 -4.78
CA ARG A 119 18.88 -13.98 -3.51
C ARG A 119 19.56 -12.83 -2.76
N MET A 120 19.47 -12.84 -1.43
CA MET A 120 20.19 -11.89 -0.58
C MET A 120 20.78 -12.63 0.61
N ILE A 121 22.09 -12.47 0.80
CA ILE A 121 22.81 -13.04 1.94
C ILE A 121 23.36 -11.89 2.77
N SER A 122 23.07 -11.91 4.07
CA SER A 122 23.55 -10.91 5.03
C SER A 122 24.38 -11.60 6.11
N ARG A 123 25.60 -11.09 6.36
CA ARG A 123 26.46 -11.53 7.46
C ARG A 123 26.81 -10.34 8.34
N ARG A 124 26.51 -10.43 9.64
CA ARG A 124 26.74 -9.35 10.63
C ARG A 124 26.15 -8.00 10.19
N GLY A 125 24.96 -8.02 9.58
CA GLY A 125 24.24 -6.82 9.14
C GLY A 125 24.78 -6.18 7.85
N LYS A 126 25.69 -6.85 7.14
CA LYS A 126 26.17 -6.43 5.82
C LYS A 126 25.74 -7.43 4.76
N VAL A 127 25.14 -6.93 3.68
CA VAL A 127 24.86 -7.72 2.48
C VAL A 127 26.21 -8.11 1.85
N ILE A 128 26.36 -9.38 1.52
CA ILE A 128 27.53 -9.91 0.84
C ILE A 128 27.16 -10.36 -0.56
N ALA A 129 28.07 -10.13 -1.51
CA ALA A 129 27.95 -10.67 -2.86
C ALA A 129 28.51 -12.10 -2.88
N THR A 130 27.81 -12.98 -3.58
CA THR A 130 28.13 -14.37 -3.82
C THR A 130 27.92 -14.69 -5.30
N ASP A 131 28.23 -15.92 -5.70
CA ASP A 131 28.06 -16.39 -7.09
C ASP A 131 26.58 -16.65 -7.45
N GLY A 132 25.66 -16.47 -6.50
CA GLY A 132 24.24 -16.78 -6.67
C GLY A 132 23.93 -18.27 -6.55
N VAL A 133 22.79 -18.70 -7.10
CA VAL A 133 22.34 -20.10 -7.10
C VAL A 133 22.22 -20.61 -8.51
N GLU A 134 22.96 -21.67 -8.84
CA GLU A 134 22.79 -22.39 -10.11
C GLU A 134 21.64 -23.39 -10.01
N LEU A 135 20.70 -23.29 -10.95
CA LEU A 135 19.58 -24.21 -11.12
C LEU A 135 19.61 -24.79 -12.54
N PRO A 136 18.99 -25.97 -12.77
CA PRO A 136 18.91 -26.58 -14.10
C PRO A 136 18.26 -25.69 -15.16
N GLU A 137 17.33 -24.81 -14.78
CA GLU A 137 16.65 -23.91 -15.70
C GLU A 137 17.32 -22.52 -15.84
N GLY A 138 18.40 -22.24 -15.09
CA GLY A 138 19.09 -20.95 -15.09
C GLY A 138 19.69 -20.59 -13.73
N ASN A 139 20.16 -19.36 -13.56
CA ASN A 139 20.77 -18.90 -12.32
C ASN A 139 19.91 -17.83 -11.62
N ILE A 140 19.89 -17.86 -10.29
CA ILE A 140 19.37 -16.77 -9.46
C ILE A 140 20.56 -15.93 -9.00
N THR A 141 20.59 -14.66 -9.40
CA THR A 141 21.64 -13.73 -9.00
C THR A 141 21.35 -13.10 -7.66
N ASP A 142 22.41 -12.60 -7.01
CA ASP A 142 22.26 -11.79 -5.81
C ASP A 142 21.66 -10.41 -6.11
N VAL A 143 20.85 -9.93 -5.18
CA VAL A 143 20.25 -8.60 -5.21
C VAL A 143 21.35 -7.57 -4.91
N GLN A 144 21.64 -6.70 -5.88
CA GLN A 144 22.71 -5.71 -5.79
C GLN A 144 22.39 -4.55 -4.84
N ASP A 145 21.23 -3.89 -5.04
CA ASP A 145 20.86 -2.68 -4.27
C ASP A 145 19.66 -2.93 -3.34
N SER A 146 18.48 -3.18 -3.93
CA SER A 146 17.27 -3.51 -3.19
C SER A 146 16.30 -4.34 -4.01
N TYR A 147 15.60 -5.22 -3.32
CA TYR A 147 14.50 -6.01 -3.84
C TYR A 147 13.18 -5.34 -3.46
N LYS A 148 12.30 -5.13 -4.44
CA LYS A 148 11.00 -4.50 -4.19
C LYS A 148 9.99 -5.59 -3.82
N TYR A 149 9.56 -5.62 -2.56
CA TYR A 149 8.50 -6.52 -2.09
C TYR A 149 7.23 -5.73 -1.79
N LEU A 150 6.11 -6.12 -2.40
CA LEU A 150 4.79 -5.46 -2.27
C LEU A 150 4.81 -3.94 -2.46
N GLY A 151 5.72 -3.42 -3.30
CA GLY A 151 5.82 -1.98 -3.53
C GLY A 151 6.92 -1.26 -2.76
N ILE A 152 7.46 -1.88 -1.70
CA ILE A 152 8.47 -1.28 -0.82
C ILE A 152 9.87 -1.83 -1.17
N PRO A 153 10.86 -0.96 -1.45
CA PRO A 153 12.24 -1.39 -1.65
C PRO A 153 12.85 -1.90 -0.34
N GLN A 154 13.43 -3.11 -0.37
CA GLN A 154 14.00 -3.80 0.76
C GLN A 154 15.42 -4.29 0.45
N ALA A 155 16.35 -4.06 1.37
CA ALA A 155 17.68 -4.65 1.38
C ALA A 155 17.88 -5.41 2.71
N ASN A 156 18.93 -5.10 3.48
CA ASN A 156 19.07 -5.52 4.88
C ASN A 156 18.17 -4.69 5.82
N GLY A 157 16.87 -4.61 5.47
CA GLY A 157 15.88 -3.70 6.06
C GLY A 157 15.08 -2.97 4.97
N ASN A 158 14.07 -2.20 5.37
CA ASN A 158 13.35 -1.34 4.42
C ASN A 158 14.24 -0.14 4.02
N GLN A 159 14.27 0.22 2.75
CA GLN A 159 14.86 1.51 2.32
C GLN A 159 13.84 2.62 2.57
N GLU A 160 13.63 2.94 3.85
CA GLU A 160 12.52 3.78 4.30
C GLU A 160 12.55 5.18 3.67
N GLU A 161 13.71 5.82 3.64
CA GLU A 161 13.86 7.16 3.07
C GLU A 161 13.53 7.17 1.56
N ALA A 162 14.03 6.18 0.81
CA ALA A 162 13.74 6.06 -0.62
C ALA A 162 12.24 5.81 -0.86
N ALA A 163 11.61 4.97 -0.03
CA ALA A 163 10.18 4.69 -0.08
C ALA A 163 9.35 5.96 0.21
N ARG A 164 9.66 6.71 1.28
CA ARG A 164 8.99 7.97 1.62
C ARG A 164 9.14 9.01 0.53
N ARG A 165 10.35 9.18 -0.02
CA ARG A 165 10.61 10.12 -1.14
C ARG A 165 9.79 9.77 -2.38
N SER A 166 9.78 8.48 -2.76
CA SER A 166 9.01 7.99 -3.91
C SER A 166 7.50 8.19 -3.71
N ALA A 167 6.97 7.81 -2.54
CA ALA A 167 5.56 7.98 -2.20
C ALA A 167 5.16 9.47 -2.20
N THR A 168 5.98 10.34 -1.59
CA THR A 168 5.75 11.80 -1.57
C THR A 168 5.76 12.39 -2.98
N ALA A 169 6.72 12.02 -3.81
CA ALA A 169 6.79 12.47 -5.19
C ALA A 169 5.54 12.06 -5.98
N LYS A 170 5.10 10.81 -5.81
CA LYS A 170 3.92 10.27 -6.48
C LYS A 170 2.62 10.90 -5.98
N TYR A 171 2.50 11.14 -4.67
CA TYR A 171 1.39 11.89 -4.08
C TYR A 171 1.30 13.30 -4.65
N LEU A 172 2.40 14.05 -4.69
CA LEU A 172 2.43 15.40 -5.25
C LEU A 172 2.16 15.41 -6.76
N GLN A 173 2.56 14.37 -7.48
CA GLN A 173 2.19 14.19 -8.90
C GLN A 173 0.66 14.05 -9.04
N ARG A 174 0.04 13.14 -8.27
CA ARG A 174 -1.42 12.91 -8.31
C ARG A 174 -2.20 14.15 -7.86
N LEU A 175 -1.73 14.84 -6.83
CA LEU A 175 -2.31 16.09 -6.37
C LEU A 175 -2.36 17.13 -7.49
N ARG A 176 -1.26 17.34 -8.23
CA ARG A 176 -1.24 18.25 -9.39
C ARG A 176 -2.22 17.84 -10.48
N GLN A 177 -2.35 16.54 -10.77
CA GLN A 177 -3.33 16.05 -11.75
C GLN A 177 -4.76 16.38 -11.32
N VAL A 178 -5.11 16.14 -10.05
CA VAL A 178 -6.44 16.47 -9.53
C VAL A 178 -6.68 17.97 -9.56
N LEU A 179 -5.70 18.79 -9.18
CA LEU A 179 -5.85 20.25 -9.16
C LEU A 179 -5.98 20.86 -10.56
N LYS A 180 -5.35 20.26 -11.58
CA LYS A 180 -5.49 20.66 -13.00
C LYS A 180 -6.80 20.19 -13.64
N SER A 181 -7.54 19.28 -13.01
CA SER A 181 -8.81 18.80 -13.54
C SER A 181 -9.91 19.87 -13.50
N GLN A 182 -10.96 19.64 -14.32
CA GLN A 182 -12.18 20.47 -14.36
C GLN A 182 -13.18 20.12 -13.24
N LEU A 183 -12.76 19.33 -12.24
CA LEU A 183 -13.61 19.00 -11.10
C LEU A 183 -13.94 20.26 -10.27
N ASN A 184 -15.14 20.34 -9.73
CA ASN A 184 -15.46 21.39 -8.77
C ASN A 184 -14.70 21.18 -7.44
N GLY A 185 -14.66 22.21 -6.59
CA GLY A 185 -13.90 22.15 -5.33
C GLY A 185 -14.35 21.05 -4.35
N LYS A 186 -15.59 20.55 -4.43
CA LYS A 186 -16.03 19.38 -3.65
C LYS A 186 -15.37 18.11 -4.17
N HIS A 187 -15.48 17.87 -5.48
CA HIS A 187 -14.94 16.68 -6.11
C HIS A 187 -13.41 16.67 -6.15
N LYS A 188 -12.74 17.83 -6.23
CA LYS A 188 -11.27 17.91 -6.09
C LYS A 188 -10.81 17.40 -4.72
N ILE A 189 -11.42 17.86 -3.63
CA ILE A 189 -11.07 17.39 -2.28
C ILE A 189 -11.34 15.89 -2.13
N GLN A 190 -12.50 15.43 -2.62
CA GLN A 190 -12.82 14.01 -2.62
C GLN A 190 -11.79 13.18 -3.39
N ALA A 191 -11.40 13.61 -4.60
CA ALA A 191 -10.39 12.95 -5.40
C ALA A 191 -8.99 12.98 -4.76
N ILE A 192 -8.63 14.06 -4.05
CA ILE A 192 -7.36 14.07 -3.29
C ILE A 192 -7.39 12.97 -2.21
N ASN A 193 -8.46 12.90 -1.43
CA ASN A 193 -8.60 11.91 -0.35
C ASN A 193 -8.67 10.46 -0.87
N THR A 194 -9.32 10.22 -2.02
CA THR A 194 -9.55 8.85 -2.53
C THR A 194 -8.55 8.36 -3.57
N TYR A 195 -7.82 9.26 -4.25
CA TYR A 195 -6.87 8.88 -5.31
C TYR A 195 -5.43 9.29 -4.99
N ALA A 196 -5.19 10.48 -4.45
CA ALA A 196 -3.82 10.91 -4.15
C ALA A 196 -3.32 10.36 -2.81
N LEU A 197 -4.08 10.60 -1.74
CA LEU A 197 -3.70 10.25 -0.36
C LEU A 197 -3.42 8.76 -0.12
N PRO A 198 -4.10 7.79 -0.78
CA PRO A 198 -3.78 6.37 -0.59
C PRO A 198 -2.34 5.98 -0.90
N ILE A 199 -1.62 6.77 -1.71
CA ILE A 199 -0.19 6.57 -1.97
C ILE A 199 0.67 6.75 -0.72
N ILE A 200 0.28 7.67 0.17
CA ILE A 200 0.96 7.88 1.45
C ILE A 200 0.42 6.89 2.49
N ARG A 201 -0.89 6.65 2.47
CA ARG A 201 -1.57 5.74 3.39
C ARG A 201 -0.92 4.36 3.46
N TYR A 202 -0.66 3.75 2.31
CA TYR A 202 -0.08 2.41 2.23
C TYR A 202 1.26 2.26 2.98
N PRO A 203 2.30 3.05 2.66
CA PRO A 203 3.56 2.97 3.39
C PRO A 203 3.49 3.51 4.83
N ALA A 204 2.56 4.42 5.15
CA ALA A 204 2.53 5.09 6.45
C ALA A 204 2.42 4.17 7.67
N GLY A 205 1.71 3.05 7.56
CA GLY A 205 1.67 2.05 8.64
C GLY A 205 2.94 1.19 8.72
N ILE A 206 3.69 1.06 7.63
CA ILE A 206 4.77 0.08 7.49
C ILE A 206 6.15 0.69 7.82
N ILE A 207 6.37 1.96 7.45
CA ILE A 207 7.64 2.66 7.67
C ILE A 207 7.42 3.89 8.56
N PRO A 208 8.32 4.14 9.53
CA PRO A 208 8.30 5.36 10.31
C PRO A 208 8.34 6.61 9.42
N TRP A 209 7.56 7.63 9.76
CA TRP A 209 7.53 8.88 9.02
C TRP A 209 7.97 10.05 9.92
N PRO A 210 9.11 10.69 9.65
CA PRO A 210 9.58 11.82 10.44
C PRO A 210 8.56 12.97 10.41
N LEU A 211 8.38 13.63 11.56
CA LEU A 211 7.42 14.72 11.71
C LEU A 211 7.71 15.87 10.72
N GLU A 212 8.97 16.16 10.46
CA GLU A 212 9.41 17.19 9.51
C GLU A 212 8.98 16.85 8.08
N GLU A 213 9.09 15.57 7.67
CA GLU A 213 8.67 15.12 6.35
C GLU A 213 7.14 15.18 6.18
N ILE A 214 6.39 14.81 7.22
CA ILE A 214 4.93 14.94 7.27
C ILE A 214 4.53 16.41 7.09
N GLN A 215 5.06 17.28 7.94
CA GLN A 215 4.75 18.71 7.94
C GLN A 215 5.13 19.36 6.61
N ALA A 216 6.31 19.03 6.06
CA ALA A 216 6.75 19.54 4.76
C ALA A 216 5.80 19.13 3.64
N THR A 217 5.26 17.91 3.68
CA THR A 217 4.30 17.41 2.69
C THR A 217 2.97 18.14 2.81
N ASP A 218 2.44 18.30 4.02
CA ASP A 218 1.20 19.06 4.27
C ASP A 218 1.34 20.54 3.84
N ILE A 219 2.49 21.18 4.12
CA ILE A 219 2.79 22.54 3.65
C ILE A 219 2.78 22.59 2.12
N LYS A 220 3.44 21.64 1.44
CA LYS A 220 3.46 21.58 -0.04
C LYS A 220 2.05 21.37 -0.61
N THR A 221 1.23 20.54 0.03
CA THR A 221 -0.19 20.34 -0.36
C THR A 221 -0.97 21.65 -0.31
N ARG A 222 -0.86 22.39 0.81
CA ARG A 222 -1.52 23.70 0.95
C ARG A 222 -1.01 24.71 -0.08
N LYS A 223 0.31 24.78 -0.31
CA LYS A 223 0.89 25.64 -1.35
C LYS A 223 0.33 25.32 -2.74
N LEU A 224 0.24 24.04 -3.11
CA LEU A 224 -0.34 23.62 -4.38
C LEU A 224 -1.82 23.98 -4.50
N LEU A 225 -2.60 23.77 -3.45
CA LEU A 225 -4.00 24.20 -3.41
C LEU A 225 -4.13 25.71 -3.64
N THR A 226 -3.29 26.50 -3.00
CA THR A 226 -3.27 27.96 -3.16
C THR A 226 -2.91 28.39 -4.57
N MET A 227 -1.83 27.84 -5.14
CA MET A 227 -1.39 28.17 -6.50
C MET A 227 -2.43 27.82 -7.57
N HIS A 228 -3.23 26.77 -7.34
CA HIS A 228 -4.29 26.34 -8.25
C HIS A 228 -5.67 26.93 -7.91
N GLY A 229 -5.74 27.95 -7.04
CA GLY A 229 -6.99 28.62 -6.66
C GLY A 229 -7.97 27.76 -5.84
N GLY A 230 -7.53 26.59 -5.35
CA GLY A 230 -8.33 25.70 -4.52
C GLY A 230 -8.40 26.10 -3.04
N PHE A 231 -7.54 27.02 -2.59
CA PHE A 231 -7.51 27.56 -1.23
C PHE A 231 -6.97 28.99 -1.23
N HIS A 232 -7.56 29.90 -0.46
CA HIS A 232 -7.08 31.29 -0.42
C HIS A 232 -5.99 31.46 0.64
N PRO A 233 -4.90 32.23 0.42
CA PRO A 233 -3.80 32.37 1.38
C PRO A 233 -4.22 32.83 2.78
N LYS A 234 -5.26 33.68 2.86
CA LYS A 234 -5.81 34.19 4.13
C LYS A 234 -6.94 33.31 4.70
N SER A 235 -7.25 32.17 4.10
CA SER A 235 -8.27 31.26 4.63
C SER A 235 -7.76 30.51 5.86
N SER A 236 -8.67 30.19 6.78
CA SER A 236 -8.36 29.35 7.94
C SER A 236 -7.93 27.95 7.49
N VAL A 237 -6.74 27.54 7.92
CA VAL A 237 -6.19 26.19 7.69
C VAL A 237 -7.03 25.14 8.42
N LEU A 238 -7.56 25.43 9.61
CA LEU A 238 -8.43 24.52 10.34
C LEU A 238 -9.64 24.13 9.49
N ARG A 239 -10.28 25.12 8.86
CA ARG A 239 -11.45 24.89 7.98
C ARG A 239 -11.12 24.00 6.78
N LEU A 240 -9.87 23.94 6.32
CA LEU A 240 -9.46 23.05 5.23
C LEU A 240 -9.63 21.58 5.63
N TYR A 241 -9.27 21.25 6.87
CA TYR A 241 -9.25 19.88 7.38
C TYR A 241 -10.56 19.48 8.09
N THR A 242 -11.30 20.44 8.67
CA THR A 242 -12.62 20.20 9.26
C THR A 242 -13.55 19.50 8.27
N LYS A 243 -14.35 18.53 8.77
CA LYS A 243 -15.27 17.76 7.93
C LYS A 243 -16.30 18.69 7.28
N ARG A 244 -16.78 18.33 6.10
CA ARG A 244 -17.78 19.16 5.40
C ARG A 244 -19.10 19.29 6.15
N LYS A 245 -19.51 18.23 6.86
CA LYS A 245 -20.70 18.24 7.72
C LYS A 245 -20.61 19.26 8.88
N GLU A 246 -19.39 19.66 9.23
CA GLU A 246 -19.07 20.65 10.28
C GLU A 246 -18.70 22.03 9.67
N GLY A 247 -19.02 22.27 8.39
CA GLY A 247 -18.76 23.57 7.72
C GLY A 247 -17.36 23.74 7.13
N GLY A 248 -16.53 22.69 7.16
CA GLY A 248 -15.19 22.66 6.59
C GLY A 248 -15.10 22.25 5.11
N ARG A 249 -13.88 22.00 4.64
CA ARG A 249 -13.61 21.49 3.27
C ARG A 249 -13.42 19.98 3.22
N GLY A 250 -13.09 19.35 4.34
CA GLY A 250 -12.94 17.89 4.48
C GLY A 250 -11.70 17.30 3.80
N LEU A 251 -10.64 18.08 3.62
CA LEU A 251 -9.35 17.52 3.22
C LEU A 251 -8.81 16.68 4.37
N VAL A 252 -8.32 15.47 4.12
CA VAL A 252 -7.61 14.71 5.15
C VAL A 252 -6.13 15.09 5.09
N SER A 253 -5.55 15.45 6.23
CA SER A 253 -4.14 15.83 6.31
C SER A 253 -3.23 14.60 6.19
N VAL A 254 -1.99 14.84 5.74
CA VAL A 254 -1.00 13.76 5.70
C VAL A 254 -0.68 13.31 7.13
N GLY A 255 -0.53 14.25 8.06
CA GLY A 255 -0.26 13.93 9.47
C GLY A 255 -1.33 13.05 10.12
N THR A 256 -2.61 13.41 9.97
CA THR A 256 -3.73 12.60 10.46
C THR A 256 -3.72 11.21 9.84
N THR A 257 -3.43 11.11 8.53
CA THR A 257 -3.37 9.82 7.84
C THR A 257 -2.25 8.95 8.41
N VAL A 258 -1.05 9.49 8.58
CA VAL A 258 0.08 8.71 9.11
C VAL A 258 -0.22 8.22 10.52
N GLN A 259 -0.74 9.10 11.38
CA GLN A 259 -1.14 8.75 12.74
C GLN A 259 -2.21 7.65 12.75
N GLU A 260 -3.31 7.82 12.01
CA GLU A 260 -4.40 6.84 11.93
C GLU A 260 -3.91 5.45 11.48
N GLU A 261 -3.08 5.38 10.43
CA GLU A 261 -2.55 4.10 9.93
C GLU A 261 -1.56 3.46 10.91
N THR A 262 -0.74 4.28 11.59
CA THR A 262 0.23 3.80 12.58
C THR A 262 -0.51 3.20 13.78
N THR A 263 -1.50 3.92 14.31
CA THR A 263 -2.32 3.45 15.43
C THR A 263 -3.12 2.20 15.03
N SER A 264 -3.76 2.20 13.86
CA SER A 264 -4.56 1.06 13.39
C SER A 264 -3.71 -0.20 13.24
N LEU A 265 -2.49 -0.09 12.69
CA LEU A 265 -1.61 -1.25 12.55
C LEU A 265 -1.09 -1.73 13.92
N GLN A 266 -0.73 -0.81 14.82
CA GLN A 266 -0.29 -1.19 16.17
C GLN A 266 -1.39 -1.89 16.95
N GLU A 267 -2.63 -1.39 16.88
CA GLU A 267 -3.79 -2.04 17.48
C GLU A 267 -4.03 -3.42 16.89
N TYR A 268 -3.99 -3.54 15.56
CA TYR A 268 -4.12 -4.83 14.89
C TYR A 268 -3.08 -5.85 15.36
N ILE A 269 -1.80 -5.45 15.44
CA ILE A 269 -0.72 -6.31 15.92
C ILE A 269 -0.98 -6.71 17.38
N LYS A 270 -1.37 -5.77 18.25
CA LYS A 270 -1.68 -6.06 19.66
C LYS A 270 -2.84 -7.04 19.80
N THR A 271 -3.89 -6.89 19.01
CA THR A 271 -5.07 -7.77 19.03
C THR A 271 -4.77 -9.17 18.50
N MET A 272 -3.93 -9.30 17.47
CA MET A 272 -3.64 -10.58 16.82
C MET A 272 -2.41 -11.30 17.39
N ALA A 273 -1.53 -10.61 18.10
CA ALA A 273 -0.34 -11.23 18.72
C ALA A 273 -0.64 -12.48 19.58
N PRO A 274 -1.73 -12.56 20.36
CA PRO A 274 -2.04 -13.77 21.14
C PRO A 274 -2.28 -15.03 20.29
N THR A 275 -2.74 -14.88 19.05
CA THR A 275 -3.07 -15.99 18.15
C THR A 275 -2.01 -16.22 17.06
N ASP A 276 -1.17 -15.22 16.77
CA ASP A 276 -0.14 -15.27 15.74
C ASP A 276 1.28 -15.17 16.35
N PRO A 277 2.09 -16.25 16.28
CA PRO A 277 3.45 -16.28 16.82
C PRO A 277 4.40 -15.23 16.23
N LEU A 278 4.22 -14.86 14.96
CA LEU A 278 5.05 -13.88 14.27
C LEU A 278 4.70 -12.46 14.71
N LEU A 279 3.41 -12.15 14.87
CA LEU A 279 2.97 -10.85 15.40
C LEU A 279 3.35 -10.70 16.88
N SER A 280 3.27 -11.78 17.65
CA SER A 280 3.86 -11.86 18.99
C SER A 280 5.35 -11.51 18.99
N GLU A 281 6.11 -12.05 18.05
CA GLU A 281 7.54 -11.75 17.94
C GLU A 281 7.79 -10.30 17.52
N CYS A 282 6.96 -9.75 16.61
CA CYS A 282 7.02 -8.36 16.22
C CYS A 282 6.91 -7.42 17.44
N LEU A 283 5.99 -7.69 18.37
CA LEU A 283 5.88 -6.92 19.61
C LEU A 283 7.10 -7.04 20.53
N ARG A 284 7.73 -8.22 20.60
CA ARG A 284 8.96 -8.39 21.41
C ARG A 284 10.14 -7.59 20.87
N GLN A 285 10.23 -7.49 19.55
CA GLN A 285 11.28 -6.73 18.88
C GLN A 285 11.05 -5.21 18.95
N GLN A 286 9.80 -4.78 19.11
CA GLN A 286 9.44 -3.41 19.50
C GLN A 286 9.78 -3.19 20.98
N LYS A 287 11.08 -3.07 21.30
CA LYS A 287 11.49 -2.63 22.65
C LYS A 287 10.83 -1.28 22.95
N PRO A 288 10.38 -1.03 24.20
CA PRO A 288 9.95 0.30 24.58
C PRO A 288 11.14 1.23 24.40
N THR A 289 11.00 2.23 23.54
CA THR A 289 11.85 3.42 23.60
C THR A 289 11.68 3.93 25.02
N LYS A 290 12.73 3.82 25.85
CA LYS A 290 12.78 4.64 27.06
C LYS A 290 12.67 6.08 26.56
N GLU A 291 11.68 6.82 27.08
CA GLU A 291 11.21 8.15 26.63
C GLU A 291 10.00 8.13 25.69
N GLU A 292 8.87 7.58 26.14
CA GLU A 292 7.57 8.21 25.93
C GLU A 292 6.78 8.08 27.23
N GLU A 293 6.99 9.02 28.15
CA GLU A 293 5.91 9.34 29.10
C GLU A 293 4.67 9.73 28.29
N PRO A 294 3.46 9.36 28.74
CA PRO A 294 2.27 9.71 27.98
C PRO A 294 2.11 11.24 28.01
N GLU A 295 2.37 11.92 26.90
CA GLU A 295 1.84 13.27 26.62
C GLU A 295 0.30 13.24 26.43
N GLY A 296 -0.40 12.40 27.19
CA GLY A 296 -1.83 12.47 27.44
C GLY A 296 -2.11 13.39 28.62
N ALA A 297 -1.65 14.65 28.56
CA ALA A 297 -2.01 15.68 29.54
C ALA A 297 -1.85 17.14 29.08
N ILE A 298 -1.46 17.42 27.82
CA ILE A 298 -1.18 18.82 27.39
C ILE A 298 -2.21 19.37 26.39
N MET A 299 -3.11 18.56 25.83
CA MET A 299 -4.11 19.03 24.84
C MET A 299 -5.51 19.37 25.40
N GLU A 300 -5.78 19.17 26.69
CA GLU A 300 -7.01 19.67 27.34
C GLU A 300 -6.85 21.06 27.98
N GLY A 301 -5.62 21.60 28.08
CA GLY A 301 -5.35 22.90 28.70
C GLY A 301 -5.42 24.12 27.77
N GLN A 302 -5.48 23.95 26.45
CA GLN A 302 -5.45 25.08 25.50
C GLN A 302 -6.83 25.49 24.96
N ALA A 303 -7.92 24.85 25.43
CA ALA A 303 -9.29 25.21 25.08
C ALA A 303 -9.91 26.33 25.95
N HIS A 304 -9.22 26.83 26.99
CA HIS A 304 -9.80 27.79 27.94
C HIS A 304 -9.09 29.15 28.07
N ALA A 305 -8.07 29.44 27.27
CA ALA A 305 -7.29 30.67 27.40
C ALA A 305 -7.49 31.69 26.25
N TRP A 306 -8.74 31.98 25.84
CA TRP A 306 -9.02 33.14 24.95
C TRP A 306 -10.39 33.81 25.20
N ASN A 307 -10.91 33.77 26.43
CA ASN A 307 -12.00 34.66 26.86
C ASN A 307 -11.46 35.72 27.82
N VAL A 308 -10.91 36.80 27.26
CA VAL A 308 -10.83 38.09 27.95
C VAL A 308 -11.47 39.12 27.01
N PRO A 309 -12.54 39.82 27.43
CA PRO A 309 -13.20 40.81 26.60
C PRO A 309 -12.33 42.08 26.50
N PRO A 310 -12.49 42.89 25.43
CA PRO A 310 -11.78 44.15 25.33
C PRO A 310 -12.46 45.17 26.26
N THR A 311 -11.68 45.79 27.14
CA THR A 311 -12.08 47.03 27.82
C THR A 311 -11.09 48.12 27.46
N ASN A 312 -11.67 49.27 27.07
CA ASN A 312 -11.09 50.54 26.62
C ASN A 312 -9.69 50.90 27.15
#